data_AF-A0A8S9GYP6-F1
#
_entry.id   AF-A0A8S9GYP6-F1
#
_cell.length_a   1.000
_cell.length_b   1.000
_cell.length_c   1.000
_cell.angle_alpha   90.00
_cell.angle_beta   90.00
_cell.angle_gamma   90.00
#
_symmetry.space_group_name_H-M   'P 1'
#
loop_
_entity.id
_entity.type
_entity.pdbx_description
1 polymer ?
#
loop_
_entity_poly.entity_id
_entity_poly.type
_entity_poly.pdbx_seq_one_letter_code
_entity_poly.pdbx_strand_id
1 'polypeptide(L)'
;MDQGGVEPPLSPRLTDVILWEFTSKSAGKLNTLILRKCRRVTNIGFRRVVDANPMIKKLIVTGCTELVPEGIIACVETLTKNNHKLETLHINGVPGFTKDHLSALSTYLPQEGAIDLEKREGRKARECRGCWYCVPRCMECAVCLGPDTEVEEAACGGDVVCLACCQALPKCRFCNKPYCTSHSSLRQGNTTTDAAMFACQACDYRTGASASDPIVLD
;
A
#
# COMPACT_ATOMS: atom_id res chain seq x y z
N MET A 1 -18.89 29.57 -1.09
CA MET A 1 -18.91 28.34 -0.27
C MET A 1 -17.95 27.39 -0.92
N ASP A 2 -16.72 27.40 -0.41
CA ASP A 2 -15.59 26.62 -0.88
C ASP A 2 -15.74 25.20 -0.30
N GLN A 3 -16.08 24.21 -1.14
CA GLN A 3 -16.10 22.82 -0.70
C GLN A 3 -14.71 22.24 -0.90
N GLY A 4 -13.92 22.29 0.18
CA GLY A 4 -12.67 21.55 0.33
C GLY A 4 -12.91 20.05 0.38
N GLY A 5 -13.28 19.47 -0.76
CA GLY A 5 -13.22 18.04 -0.98
C GLY A 5 -11.76 17.62 -1.05
N VAL A 6 -11.31 16.85 -0.06
CA VAL A 6 -10.03 16.15 -0.13
C VAL A 6 -10.10 15.21 -1.33
N GLU A 7 -9.37 15.52 -2.40
CA GLU A 7 -9.29 14.65 -3.57
C GLU A 7 -8.86 13.24 -3.10
N PRO A 8 -9.57 12.18 -3.51
CA PRO A 8 -9.16 10.81 -3.23
C PRO A 8 -7.72 10.59 -3.73
N PRO A 9 -6.88 9.82 -3.03
CA PRO A 9 -5.50 9.61 -3.48
C PRO A 9 -5.52 9.05 -4.90
N LEU A 10 -4.89 9.78 -5.84
CA LEU A 10 -4.87 9.59 -7.31
C LEU A 10 -4.50 8.16 -7.81
N SER A 11 -4.21 7.24 -6.90
CA SER A 11 -3.65 5.90 -7.14
C SER A 11 -4.52 4.92 -7.97
N PRO A 12 -5.87 4.84 -7.87
CA PRO A 12 -6.64 3.91 -8.72
C PRO A 12 -6.99 4.50 -10.10
N ARG A 13 -6.83 5.83 -10.29
CA ARG A 13 -7.16 6.52 -11.54
C ARG A 13 -5.95 6.72 -12.45
N LEU A 14 -4.72 6.65 -11.94
CA LEU A 14 -3.53 6.82 -12.77
C LEU A 14 -3.37 5.65 -13.76
N THR A 15 -3.55 5.96 -15.04
CA THR A 15 -3.31 5.07 -16.19
C THR A 15 -2.12 5.56 -16.99
N ASP A 16 -1.67 4.77 -17.98
CA ASP A 16 -0.61 5.17 -18.92
C ASP A 16 -0.87 6.52 -19.59
N VAL A 17 -2.13 6.79 -19.97
CA VAL A 17 -2.55 8.02 -20.64
C VAL A 17 -2.37 9.22 -19.72
N ILE A 18 -2.87 9.11 -18.48
CA ILE A 18 -2.83 10.19 -17.50
C ILE A 18 -1.38 10.43 -17.05
N LEU A 19 -0.62 9.35 -16.82
CA LEU A 19 0.81 9.45 -16.52
C LEU A 19 1.55 10.22 -17.61
N TRP A 20 1.34 9.85 -18.88
CA TRP A 20 1.93 10.53 -20.02
C TRP A 20 1.56 12.02 -20.12
N GLU A 21 0.28 12.34 -19.89
CA GLU A 21 -0.21 13.73 -19.96
C GLU A 21 0.54 14.64 -18.97
N PHE A 22 0.84 14.14 -17.77
CA PHE A 22 1.61 14.88 -16.78
C PHE A 22 3.10 14.93 -17.11
N THR A 23 3.70 13.81 -17.50
CA THR A 23 5.14 13.73 -17.69
C THR A 23 5.62 14.37 -18.98
N SER A 24 4.79 14.39 -20.03
CA SER A 24 5.14 15.01 -21.32
C SER A 24 5.37 16.52 -21.20
N LYS A 25 4.70 17.19 -20.26
CA LYS A 25 4.85 18.62 -19.96
C LYS A 25 6.25 18.99 -19.46
N SER A 26 7.03 18.02 -18.98
CA SER A 26 8.38 18.27 -18.47
C SER A 26 9.46 18.38 -19.57
N ALA A 27 9.10 18.15 -20.84
CA ALA A 27 9.96 18.39 -22.01
C ALA A 27 11.38 17.80 -21.87
N GLY A 28 11.49 16.57 -21.37
CA GLY A 28 12.77 15.87 -21.19
C GLY A 28 13.52 16.19 -19.90
N LYS A 29 12.98 17.05 -19.03
CA LYS A 29 13.65 17.55 -17.82
C LYS A 29 13.15 16.91 -16.53
N LEU A 30 12.31 15.86 -16.61
CA LEU A 30 11.86 15.17 -15.41
C LEU A 30 13.05 14.48 -14.73
N ASN A 31 13.39 14.92 -13.52
CA ASN A 31 14.49 14.33 -12.75
C ASN A 31 14.03 13.23 -11.78
N THR A 32 12.75 13.21 -11.41
CA THR A 32 12.21 12.29 -10.40
C THR A 32 10.86 11.74 -10.84
N LEU A 33 10.73 10.42 -10.82
CA LEU A 33 9.48 9.71 -11.09
C LEU A 33 9.16 8.78 -9.93
N ILE A 34 8.01 8.98 -9.29
CA ILE A 34 7.54 8.19 -8.15
C ILE A 34 6.16 7.63 -8.47
N LEU A 35 6.08 6.31 -8.58
CA LEU A 35 4.85 5.56 -8.80
C LEU A 35 4.54 4.72 -7.54
N ARG A 36 3.41 5.00 -6.90
CA ARG A 36 2.96 4.28 -5.70
C ARG A 36 1.58 3.70 -5.93
N LYS A 37 1.49 2.38 -5.92
CA LYS A 37 0.27 1.59 -6.15
C LYS A 37 -0.47 1.95 -7.42
N CYS A 38 0.26 2.29 -8.47
CA CYS A 38 -0.30 2.62 -9.78
C CYS A 38 -0.65 1.32 -10.51
N ARG A 39 -1.74 0.68 -10.09
CA ARG A 39 -2.16 -0.66 -10.58
C ARG A 39 -2.64 -0.70 -12.04
N ARG A 40 -2.68 0.44 -12.73
CA ARG A 40 -3.11 0.54 -14.14
C ARG A 40 -2.03 1.16 -15.03
N VAL A 41 -0.82 1.35 -14.50
CA VAL A 41 0.35 1.76 -15.28
C VAL A 41 1.07 0.51 -15.73
N THR A 42 1.23 0.37 -17.04
CA THR A 42 1.86 -0.78 -17.68
C THR A 42 3.30 -0.45 -18.09
N ASN A 43 4.04 -1.47 -18.52
CA ASN A 43 5.38 -1.29 -19.06
C ASN A 43 5.40 -0.37 -20.29
N ILE A 44 4.30 -0.30 -21.04
CA ILE A 44 4.19 0.56 -22.24
C ILE A 44 4.15 2.04 -21.81
N GLY A 45 3.25 2.41 -20.90
CA GLY A 45 3.17 3.77 -20.39
C GLY A 45 4.45 4.17 -19.66
N PHE A 46 4.98 3.27 -18.83
CA PHE A 46 6.23 3.52 -18.11
C PHE A 46 7.42 3.76 -19.05
N ARG A 47 7.57 2.92 -20.09
CA ARG A 47 8.62 3.10 -21.10
C ARG A 47 8.49 4.41 -21.85
N ARG A 48 7.27 4.76 -22.28
CA ARG A 48 6.98 6.02 -22.97
C ARG A 48 7.43 7.25 -22.16
N VAL A 49 7.19 7.23 -20.86
CA VAL A 49 7.61 8.31 -19.95
C VAL A 49 9.13 8.43 -19.88
N VAL A 50 9.81 7.29 -19.76
CA VAL A 50 11.27 7.19 -19.68
C VAL A 50 11.94 7.65 -20.98
N ASP A 51 11.44 7.20 -22.13
CA ASP A 51 11.97 7.60 -23.43
C ASP A 51 11.86 9.11 -23.66
N ALA A 52 10.77 9.73 -23.19
CA ALA A 52 10.58 11.18 -23.29
C ALA A 52 11.37 11.97 -22.23
N ASN A 53 11.87 11.33 -21.17
CA ASN A 53 12.54 11.96 -20.04
C ASN A 53 13.83 11.23 -19.66
N PRO A 54 14.87 11.33 -20.49
CA PRO A 54 16.14 10.62 -20.25
C PRO A 54 16.91 11.13 -19.02
N MET A 55 16.53 12.29 -18.45
CA MET A 55 17.22 12.92 -17.31
C MET A 55 16.75 12.41 -15.93
N ILE A 56 15.88 11.38 -15.87
CA ILE A 56 15.40 10.85 -14.59
C ILE A 56 16.58 10.28 -13.79
N LYS A 57 16.84 10.88 -12.63
CA LYS A 57 17.89 10.49 -11.67
C LYS A 57 17.34 9.66 -10.51
N LYS A 58 16.07 9.83 -10.19
CA LYS A 58 15.40 9.15 -9.09
C LYS A 58 14.14 8.45 -9.57
N LEU A 59 14.15 7.13 -9.49
CA LEU A 59 13.03 6.29 -9.89
C LEU A 59 12.57 5.46 -8.69
N ILE A 60 11.30 5.63 -8.31
CA ILE A 60 10.66 4.88 -7.21
C ILE A 60 9.40 4.22 -7.75
N VAL A 61 9.33 2.90 -7.69
CA VAL A 61 8.19 2.10 -8.13
C VAL A 61 7.79 1.19 -6.98
N THR A 62 6.62 1.44 -6.38
CA THR A 62 6.12 0.64 -5.25
C THR A 62 4.71 0.15 -5.51
N GLY A 63 4.44 -1.14 -5.36
CA GLY A 63 3.10 -1.73 -5.47
C GLY A 63 2.44 -1.61 -6.87
N CYS A 64 3.24 -1.45 -7.92
CA CYS A 64 2.75 -1.36 -9.30
C CYS A 64 2.67 -2.77 -9.89
N THR A 65 1.47 -3.37 -9.85
CA THR A 65 1.26 -4.79 -10.14
C THR A 65 1.26 -5.14 -11.63
N GLU A 66 1.00 -4.15 -12.50
CA GLU A 66 0.99 -4.31 -13.97
C GLU A 66 2.37 -4.01 -14.61
N LEU A 67 3.36 -3.67 -13.79
CA LEU A 67 4.75 -3.62 -14.21
C LEU A 67 5.38 -4.99 -14.02
N VAL A 68 6.31 -5.32 -14.91
CA VAL A 68 7.08 -6.58 -14.84
C VAL A 68 8.57 -6.26 -14.81
N PRO A 69 9.40 -7.15 -14.25
CA PRO A 69 10.84 -6.90 -14.11
C PRO A 69 11.53 -6.56 -15.43
N GLU A 70 11.21 -7.27 -16.51
CA GLU A 70 11.82 -7.08 -17.83
C GLU A 70 11.55 -5.67 -18.37
N GLY A 71 10.32 -5.17 -18.17
CA GLY A 71 9.94 -3.81 -18.56
C GLY A 71 10.68 -2.74 -17.75
N ILE A 72 10.88 -2.98 -16.45
CA ILE A 72 11.63 -2.08 -15.58
C ILE A 72 13.12 -2.08 -15.96
N ILE A 73 13.72 -3.25 -16.17
CA ILE A 73 15.12 -3.39 -16.59
C ILE A 73 15.36 -2.63 -17.89
N ALA A 74 14.51 -2.81 -18.90
CA ALA A 74 14.65 -2.11 -20.18
C ALA A 74 14.56 -0.58 -20.03
N CYS A 75 13.78 -0.08 -19.06
CA CYS A 75 13.69 1.34 -18.74
C CYS A 75 14.96 1.84 -18.02
N VAL A 76 15.45 1.11 -17.03
CA VAL A 76 16.68 1.45 -16.31
C VAL A 76 17.88 1.46 -17.27
N GLU A 77 17.99 0.44 -18.12
CA GLU A 77 18.99 0.38 -19.19
C GLU A 77 18.92 1.65 -20.05
N THR A 78 17.72 2.04 -20.47
CA THR A 78 17.52 3.24 -21.29
C THR A 78 17.93 4.53 -20.58
N LEU A 79 17.63 4.66 -19.29
CA LEU A 79 18.07 5.81 -18.50
C LEU A 79 19.59 5.86 -18.35
N THR A 80 20.25 4.71 -18.21
CA THR A 80 21.70 4.65 -18.00
C THR A 80 22.52 4.78 -19.28
N LYS A 81 21.86 4.89 -20.44
CA LYS A 81 22.54 5.23 -21.71
C LYS A 81 23.19 6.61 -21.62
N ASN A 82 24.23 6.82 -22.42
CA ASN A 82 24.93 8.12 -22.57
C ASN A 82 25.57 8.66 -21.27
N ASN A 83 26.06 7.77 -20.40
CA ASN A 83 26.75 8.14 -19.15
C ASN A 83 25.86 8.89 -18.13
N HIS A 84 24.53 8.83 -18.31
CA HIS A 84 23.59 9.33 -17.32
C HIS A 84 23.58 8.41 -16.10
N LYS A 85 23.64 9.01 -14.91
CA LYS A 85 23.69 8.27 -13.65
C LYS A 85 22.33 8.30 -13.00
N LEU A 86 21.71 7.12 -12.89
CA LEU A 86 20.56 6.93 -12.03
C LEU A 86 21.06 6.89 -10.57
N GLU A 87 20.73 7.92 -9.80
CA GLU A 87 21.19 8.13 -8.42
C GLU A 87 20.38 7.32 -7.41
N THR A 88 19.12 6.99 -7.73
CA THR A 88 18.24 6.24 -6.85
C THR A 88 17.29 5.36 -7.64
N LEU A 89 17.30 4.06 -7.33
CA LEU A 89 16.32 3.09 -7.81
C LEU A 89 15.70 2.35 -6.63
N HIS A 90 14.42 2.59 -6.37
CA HIS A 90 13.66 1.84 -5.37
C HIS A 90 12.52 1.09 -6.04
N ILE A 91 12.53 -0.24 -5.95
CA ILE A 91 11.48 -1.10 -6.51
C ILE A 91 10.99 -2.04 -5.41
N ASN A 92 9.68 -2.00 -5.14
CA ASN A 92 9.06 -2.92 -4.18
C ASN A 92 7.63 -3.27 -4.60
N GLY A 93 7.15 -4.47 -4.28
CA GLY A 93 5.77 -4.88 -4.55
C GLY A 93 5.42 -4.94 -6.05
N VAL A 94 6.42 -5.16 -6.90
CA VAL A 94 6.24 -5.53 -8.31
C VAL A 94 6.39 -7.06 -8.39
N PRO A 95 5.42 -7.80 -8.94
CA PRO A 95 5.47 -9.26 -8.99
C PRO A 95 6.56 -9.75 -9.96
N GLY A 96 7.05 -10.98 -9.74
CA GLY A 96 7.93 -11.68 -10.70
C GLY A 96 9.44 -11.37 -10.61
N PHE A 97 9.89 -10.53 -9.67
CA PHE A 97 11.33 -10.28 -9.50
C PHE A 97 12.09 -11.53 -9.04
N THR A 98 13.16 -11.89 -9.76
CA THR A 98 14.07 -12.99 -9.45
C THR A 98 15.46 -12.45 -9.11
N LYS A 99 16.37 -13.30 -8.61
CA LYS A 99 17.77 -12.90 -8.35
C LYS A 99 18.48 -12.43 -9.62
N ASP A 100 18.17 -13.02 -10.76
CA ASP A 100 18.78 -12.67 -12.04
C ASP A 100 18.39 -11.26 -12.48
N HIS A 101 17.14 -10.87 -12.22
CA HIS A 101 16.67 -9.49 -12.44
C HIS A 101 17.42 -8.49 -11.56
N LEU A 102 17.73 -8.85 -10.30
CA LEU A 102 18.53 -7.98 -9.41
C LEU A 102 19.96 -7.86 -9.91
N SER A 103 20.57 -8.96 -10.34
CA SER A 103 21.91 -8.99 -10.92
C SER A 103 21.99 -8.09 -12.15
N ALA A 104 21.01 -8.19 -13.07
CA ALA A 104 20.91 -7.33 -14.23
C ALA A 104 20.78 -5.85 -13.86
N LEU A 105 19.92 -5.48 -12.89
CA LEU A 105 19.81 -4.09 -12.46
C LEU A 105 21.09 -3.56 -11.80
N SER A 106 21.84 -4.42 -11.11
CA SER A 106 23.07 -4.04 -10.44
C SER A 106 24.20 -3.63 -11.39
N THR A 107 24.19 -4.11 -12.65
CA THR A 107 25.22 -3.74 -13.64
C THR A 107 25.07 -2.31 -14.16
N TYR A 108 23.85 -1.75 -14.10
CA TYR A 108 23.55 -0.40 -14.59
C TYR A 108 23.70 0.68 -13.51
N LEU A 109 23.87 0.30 -12.24
CA LEU A 109 23.87 1.23 -11.12
C LEU A 109 25.26 1.36 -10.50
N PRO A 110 25.66 2.57 -10.05
CA PRO A 110 26.91 2.73 -9.32
C PRO A 110 26.88 1.91 -8.02
N GLN A 111 28.03 1.35 -7.63
CA GLN A 111 28.19 0.51 -6.43
C GLN A 111 27.79 1.22 -5.11
N GLU A 112 27.58 2.53 -5.15
CA GLU A 112 27.06 3.34 -4.04
C GLU A 112 25.79 4.08 -4.50
N GLY A 113 24.62 3.65 -4.00
CA GLY A 113 23.36 4.34 -4.29
C GLY A 113 22.11 3.47 -4.19
N ALA A 114 21.73 3.10 -2.96
CA ALA A 114 20.36 2.76 -2.54
C ALA A 114 19.51 1.94 -3.54
N ILE A 115 19.97 0.74 -3.90
CA ILE A 115 19.07 -0.31 -4.38
C ILE A 115 18.41 -0.94 -3.14
N ASP A 116 17.34 -0.32 -2.64
CA ASP A 116 16.45 -0.96 -1.67
C ASP A 116 15.46 -1.86 -2.44
N LEU A 117 16.00 -2.94 -3.00
CA LEU A 117 15.23 -4.13 -3.32
C LEU A 117 15.13 -4.90 -2.02
N GLU A 118 14.12 -4.59 -1.18
CA GLU A 118 13.90 -5.30 0.07
C GLU A 118 13.48 -6.75 -0.23
N LYS A 119 14.49 -7.60 -0.41
CA LYS A 119 14.38 -9.03 -0.17
C LYS A 119 14.28 -9.20 1.34
N ARG A 120 13.19 -9.80 1.82
CA ARG A 120 12.99 -10.18 3.23
C ARG A 120 14.12 -11.11 3.68
N GLU A 121 15.23 -10.55 4.13
CA GLU A 121 16.28 -11.28 4.85
C GLU A 121 17.07 -10.27 5.69
N GLY A 122 16.68 -10.18 6.96
CA GLY A 122 17.42 -9.62 8.09
C GLY A 122 18.22 -8.33 7.84
N ARG A 123 17.65 -7.17 8.16
CA ARG A 123 18.47 -5.98 8.46
C ARG A 123 17.84 -5.11 9.55
N LYS A 124 18.69 -4.78 10.52
CA LYS A 124 18.40 -4.05 11.76
C LYS A 124 17.52 -2.81 11.53
N ALA A 125 16.52 -2.70 12.39
CA ALA A 125 15.62 -1.56 12.55
C ALA A 125 16.33 -0.21 12.33
N ARG A 126 16.01 0.44 11.21
CA ARG A 126 16.17 1.89 11.09
C ARG A 126 14.78 2.50 11.01
N GLU A 127 14.46 3.21 12.09
CA GLU A 127 13.43 4.24 12.28
C GLU A 127 12.31 4.29 11.21
N CYS A 128 11.23 3.54 11.46
CA CYS A 128 10.07 3.50 10.59
C CYS A 128 9.27 4.83 10.66
N ARG A 129 9.34 5.63 9.59
CA ARG A 129 8.52 6.86 9.39
C ARG A 129 7.13 6.59 8.78
N GLY A 130 6.46 5.52 9.18
CA GLY A 130 5.00 5.40 9.06
C GLY A 130 4.40 5.18 7.66
N CYS A 131 4.95 4.23 6.92
CA CYS A 131 4.31 3.70 5.72
C CYS A 131 3.31 2.59 6.12
N TRP A 132 2.03 2.71 5.74
CA TRP A 132 0.96 1.72 5.99
C TRP A 132 1.30 0.29 5.54
N TYR A 133 2.28 0.12 4.65
CA TYR A 133 2.62 -1.15 4.00
C TYR A 133 3.96 -1.75 4.43
N CYS A 134 4.77 -1.02 5.20
CA CYS A 134 6.15 -1.40 5.49
C CYS A 134 6.25 -2.04 6.87
N VAL A 135 5.53 -1.48 7.85
CA VAL A 135 5.33 -2.05 9.18
C VAL A 135 3.90 -1.70 9.59
N PRO A 136 3.00 -2.68 9.82
CA PRO A 136 1.66 -2.38 10.29
C PRO A 136 1.77 -1.58 11.59
N ARG A 137 0.91 -0.58 11.80
CA ARG A 137 0.86 0.17 13.05
C ARG A 137 -0.36 -0.26 13.82
N CYS A 138 -0.24 -0.32 15.14
CA CYS A 138 -1.40 -0.49 16.00
C CYS A 138 -2.40 0.61 15.68
N MET A 139 -3.63 0.26 15.32
CA MET A 139 -4.67 1.22 15.00
C MET A 139 -5.01 2.14 16.20
N GLU A 140 -4.72 1.68 17.41
CA GLU A 140 -5.00 2.42 18.65
C GLU A 140 -3.83 3.30 19.09
N CYS A 141 -2.64 2.73 19.27
CA CYS A 141 -1.49 3.47 19.83
C CYS A 141 -0.47 3.94 18.77
N ALA A 142 -0.70 3.65 17.49
CA ALA A 142 0.17 3.97 16.36
C ALA A 142 1.61 3.39 16.43
N VAL A 143 1.92 2.58 17.44
CA VAL A 143 3.20 1.87 17.57
C VAL A 143 3.36 0.88 16.40
N CYS A 144 4.55 0.85 15.82
CA CYS A 144 4.92 -0.08 14.77
C CYS A 144 4.90 -1.54 15.29
N LEU A 145 4.15 -2.40 14.61
CA LEU A 145 4.01 -3.83 14.87
C LEU A 145 5.02 -4.57 13.99
N GLY A 146 6.14 -4.97 14.60
CA GLY A 146 7.16 -5.75 13.91
C GLY A 146 6.69 -7.15 13.52
N PRO A 147 7.48 -7.89 12.73
CA PRO A 147 7.14 -9.26 12.32
C PRO A 147 6.97 -10.23 13.50
N ASP A 148 7.65 -9.99 14.61
CA ASP A 148 7.57 -10.80 15.84
C ASP A 148 6.58 -10.22 16.85
N THR A 149 5.85 -9.16 16.51
CA THR A 149 4.86 -8.56 17.42
C THR A 149 3.56 -9.34 17.34
N GLU A 150 3.05 -9.79 18.48
CA GLU A 150 1.73 -10.40 18.56
C GLU A 150 0.65 -9.33 18.32
N VAL A 151 -0.16 -9.55 17.29
CA VAL A 151 -1.20 -8.65 16.83
C VAL A 151 -2.53 -9.38 16.71
N GLU A 152 -3.60 -8.63 16.88
CA GLU A 152 -4.96 -9.11 16.73
C GLU A 152 -5.67 -8.28 15.67
N GLU A 153 -6.44 -8.95 14.81
CA GLU A 153 -7.26 -8.27 13.81
C GLU A 153 -8.45 -7.58 14.48
N ALA A 154 -8.66 -6.31 14.16
CA ALA A 154 -9.80 -5.58 14.64
C ALA A 154 -11.08 -5.98 13.88
N ALA A 155 -12.20 -6.03 14.59
CA ALA A 155 -13.50 -6.34 14.03
C ALA A 155 -14.07 -5.27 13.07
N CYS A 156 -13.44 -4.09 13.00
CA CYS A 156 -13.78 -3.00 12.07
C CYS A 156 -13.28 -3.21 10.63
N GLY A 157 -12.51 -4.27 10.37
CA GLY A 157 -12.13 -4.71 9.03
C GLY A 157 -10.77 -4.19 8.58
N GLY A 158 -9.82 -5.12 8.41
CA GLY A 158 -8.50 -4.85 7.81
C GLY A 158 -7.48 -4.12 8.70
N ASP A 159 -7.92 -3.59 9.84
CA ASP A 159 -7.04 -2.98 10.85
C ASP A 159 -6.48 -4.01 11.83
N VAL A 160 -5.32 -3.71 12.42
CA VAL A 160 -4.66 -4.54 13.43
C VAL A 160 -4.34 -3.73 14.68
N VAL A 161 -4.39 -4.39 15.84
CA VAL A 161 -4.03 -3.80 17.14
C VAL A 161 -2.99 -4.69 17.84
N CYS A 162 -2.08 -4.08 18.61
CA CYS A 162 -1.14 -4.87 19.43
C CYS A 162 -1.87 -5.59 20.57
N LEU A 163 -1.25 -6.63 21.12
CA LEU A 163 -1.81 -7.39 22.25
C LEU A 163 -2.23 -6.50 23.44
N ALA A 164 -1.40 -5.52 23.81
CA ALA A 164 -1.71 -4.61 24.92
C ALA A 164 -2.99 -3.80 24.65
N CYS A 165 -3.18 -3.27 23.44
CA CYS A 165 -4.40 -2.58 23.06
C CYS A 165 -5.58 -3.54 22.90
N CYS A 166 -5.38 -4.76 22.40
CA CYS A 166 -6.42 -5.78 22.31
C CYS A 166 -7.03 -6.11 23.68
N GLN A 167 -6.21 -6.18 24.72
CA GLN A 167 -6.68 -6.45 26.09
C GLN A 167 -7.50 -5.29 26.67
N ALA A 168 -7.17 -4.05 26.29
CA ALA A 168 -7.88 -2.86 26.77
C ALA A 168 -9.14 -2.53 25.94
N LEU A 169 -9.22 -2.99 24.70
CA LEU A 169 -10.31 -2.66 23.80
C LEU A 169 -11.54 -3.56 24.02
N PRO A 170 -12.76 -3.00 23.96
CA PRO A 170 -13.99 -3.78 24.00
C PRO A 170 -14.07 -4.74 22.80
N LYS A 171 -14.52 -5.97 23.05
CA LYS A 171 -14.59 -7.07 22.07
C LYS A 171 -16.01 -7.33 21.60
N CYS A 172 -16.16 -7.66 20.31
CA CYS A 172 -17.46 -8.04 19.76
C CYS A 172 -17.96 -9.31 20.44
N ARG A 173 -19.21 -9.33 20.90
CA ARG A 173 -19.79 -10.49 21.60
C ARG A 173 -19.84 -11.79 20.78
N PHE A 174 -19.77 -11.68 19.46
CA PHE A 174 -19.91 -12.83 18.55
C PHE A 174 -18.58 -13.38 18.04
N CYS A 175 -17.67 -12.50 17.57
CA CYS A 175 -16.37 -12.94 17.05
C CYS A 175 -15.23 -12.77 18.05
N ASN A 176 -15.49 -12.20 19.23
CA ASN A 176 -14.53 -11.91 20.29
C ASN A 176 -13.31 -11.07 19.85
N LYS A 177 -13.36 -10.46 18.66
CA LYS A 177 -12.30 -9.59 18.16
C LYS A 177 -12.41 -8.19 18.79
N PRO A 178 -11.27 -7.54 19.12
CA PRO A 178 -11.27 -6.16 19.61
C PRO A 178 -11.79 -5.22 18.54
N TYR A 179 -12.37 -4.10 18.96
CA TYR A 179 -12.83 -3.06 18.04
C TYR A 179 -12.15 -1.76 18.41
N CYS A 180 -11.51 -1.08 17.45
CA CYS A 180 -10.73 0.12 17.72
C CYS A 180 -11.63 1.31 18.13
N THR A 181 -11.05 2.32 18.78
CA THR A 181 -11.79 3.53 19.17
C THR A 181 -12.05 4.44 17.97
N SER A 182 -11.11 4.48 17.01
CA SER A 182 -11.19 5.28 15.78
C SER A 182 -12.40 4.95 14.89
N HIS A 183 -12.94 3.73 14.98
CA HIS A 183 -14.14 3.32 14.27
C HIS A 183 -15.35 3.13 15.19
N SER A 184 -15.30 3.61 16.43
CA SER A 184 -16.32 3.36 17.46
C SER A 184 -17.74 3.76 17.06
N SER A 185 -17.91 4.76 16.19
CA SER A 185 -19.22 5.17 15.66
C SER A 185 -19.89 4.14 14.75
N LEU A 186 -19.13 3.16 14.25
CA LEU A 186 -19.63 2.05 13.43
C LEU A 186 -19.99 0.81 14.28
N ARG A 187 -19.88 0.91 15.62
CA ARG A 187 -20.37 -0.12 16.53
C ARG A 187 -21.89 -0.10 16.51
N GLN A 188 -22.51 -1.26 16.36
CA GLN A 188 -23.93 -1.41 16.62
C GLN A 188 -24.11 -1.74 18.10
N GLY A 189 -24.56 -0.75 18.87
CA GLY A 189 -24.98 -0.94 20.24
C GLY A 189 -26.37 -1.56 20.26
N ASN A 190 -26.57 -2.61 21.04
CA ASN A 190 -27.92 -3.04 21.36
C ASN A 190 -28.55 -1.97 22.27
N THR A 191 -29.84 -1.67 22.09
CA THR A 191 -30.64 -0.80 22.97
C THR A 191 -30.89 -1.41 24.37
N THR A 192 -30.21 -2.51 24.71
CA THR A 192 -30.30 -3.16 26.02
C THR A 192 -29.32 -2.55 27.01
N THR A 193 -29.75 -2.49 28.27
CA THR A 193 -29.17 -1.84 29.47
C THR A 193 -27.71 -2.16 29.84
N ASP A 194 -26.96 -2.87 29.02
CA ASP A 194 -25.56 -3.18 29.28
C ASP A 194 -24.65 -2.61 28.18
N ALA A 195 -24.06 -1.45 28.48
CA ALA A 195 -23.17 -0.70 27.59
C ALA A 195 -21.88 -1.48 27.22
N ALA A 196 -21.61 -2.62 27.87
CA ALA A 196 -20.43 -3.45 27.62
C ALA A 196 -20.59 -4.43 26.45
N MET A 197 -21.80 -4.71 25.96
CA MET A 197 -22.04 -5.72 24.92
C MET A 197 -22.40 -5.08 23.58
N PHE A 198 -21.46 -5.10 22.64
CA PHE A 198 -21.69 -4.63 21.26
C PHE A 198 -21.46 -5.75 20.24
N ALA A 199 -22.07 -5.61 19.06
CA ALA A 199 -21.80 -6.44 17.90
C ALA A 199 -21.04 -5.63 16.83
N CYS A 200 -20.06 -6.24 16.18
CA CYS A 200 -19.44 -5.62 15.02
C CYS A 200 -20.37 -5.71 13.80
N GLN A 201 -20.27 -4.75 12.88
CA GLN A 201 -21.11 -4.67 11.69
C GLN A 201 -21.18 -5.99 10.89
N ALA A 202 -20.05 -6.71 10.77
CA ALA A 202 -20.01 -7.98 10.06
C ALA A 202 -20.78 -9.11 10.77
N CYS A 203 -20.75 -9.15 12.11
CA CYS A 203 -21.52 -10.13 12.88
C CYS A 203 -22.99 -9.75 12.99
N ASP A 204 -23.28 -8.45 13.12
CA ASP A 204 -24.64 -7.94 13.17
C ASP A 204 -25.40 -8.22 11.86
N TYR A 205 -24.78 -7.97 10.70
CA TYR A 205 -25.38 -8.30 9.40
C TYR A 205 -25.72 -9.80 9.29
N ARG A 206 -24.87 -10.68 9.82
CA ARG A 206 -25.12 -12.14 9.82
C ARG A 206 -26.30 -12.54 10.71
N THR A 207 -26.53 -11.81 11.81
CA THR A 207 -27.67 -12.04 12.70
C THR A 207 -28.96 -11.37 12.22
N GLY A 208 -28.88 -10.26 11.49
CA GLY A 208 -30.02 -9.62 10.84
C GLY A 208 -30.52 -10.39 9.61
N ALA A 209 -29.60 -11.03 8.87
CA ALA A 209 -29.95 -11.89 7.73
C ALA A 209 -30.71 -13.18 8.14
N SER A 210 -30.68 -13.57 9.41
CA SER A 210 -31.51 -14.66 9.94
C SER A 210 -32.92 -14.23 10.36
N ALA A 211 -33.28 -12.94 10.24
CA ALA A 211 -34.56 -12.39 10.70
C ALA A 211 -35.50 -11.91 9.57
N SER A 212 -35.17 -12.15 8.29
CA SER A 212 -36.09 -11.89 7.17
C SER A 212 -36.72 -13.19 6.66
N ASP A 213 -37.84 -13.52 7.31
CA ASP A 213 -39.03 -14.31 6.94
C ASP A 213 -38.96 -15.63 6.13
N PRO A 214 -39.81 -16.62 6.48
CA PRO A 214 -39.89 -17.91 5.81
C PRO A 214 -40.48 -17.79 4.40
N ILE A 215 -39.88 -18.51 3.45
CA ILE A 215 -40.45 -18.74 2.13
C ILE A 215 -41.76 -19.52 2.34
N VAL A 216 -42.89 -18.83 2.20
CA VAL A 216 -44.20 -19.47 1.97
C VAL A 216 -44.13 -20.08 0.57
N LEU A 217 -44.06 -21.41 0.49
CA LEU A 217 -44.48 -22.13 -0.71
C LEU A 217 -46.01 -22.16 -0.71
N ASP A 218 -46.61 -21.46 -1.67
CA ASP A 218 -47.90 -21.83 -2.27
C ASP A 218 -47.64 -22.20 -3.73
#